data_AF-A0A3M1K6L4-F1
#
_entry.id   AF-A0A3M1K6L4-F1
#
_cell.length_a   1.000
_cell.length_b   1.000
_cell.length_c   1.000
_cell.angle_alpha   90.00
_cell.angle_beta   90.00
_cell.angle_gamma   90.00
#
_symmetry.space_group_name_H-M   'P 1'
#
loop_
_entity.id
_entity.type
_entity.pdbx_description
1 polymer ?
#
loop_
_entity_poly.entity_id
_entity_poly.type
_entity_poly.pdbx_seq_one_letter_code
_entity_poly.pdbx_strand_id
1 'polypeptide(L)'
;TRAVHEIEELPLYIDDTPALSITGLYTRARRLRRLHNIGLVVVDYLQLLQGASRTESRVQEISEITRGLKALAKKLEVPVLALSQLSRMVEQRDNKRPQLSDLRESGTIEQDADIVMFVYREEYYLEQQKPDESSDKFDKWVERMERARGLAEVIVGKQRHGPTGTVQLSFTKETTRFTDRASPEYLPEPH
;
A
#
# COMPACT_ATOMS: atom_id res chain seq x y z
N THR A 1 16.71 -23.79 4.08
CA THR A 1 15.78 -24.93 3.91
C THR A 1 14.55 -24.78 4.75
N ARG A 2 14.63 -24.48 6.06
CA ARG A 2 13.46 -24.24 6.93
C ARG A 2 12.47 -23.18 6.41
N ALA A 3 12.95 -22.00 6.02
CA ALA A 3 12.11 -20.93 5.48
C ALA A 3 11.41 -21.27 4.15
N VAL A 4 11.97 -22.20 3.36
CA VAL A 4 11.34 -22.64 2.09
C VAL A 4 10.18 -23.56 2.40
N HIS A 5 10.36 -24.46 3.37
CA HIS A 5 9.31 -25.38 3.79
C HIS A 5 8.16 -24.65 4.51
N GLU A 6 8.48 -23.64 5.32
CA GLU A 6 7.48 -22.76 5.92
C GLU A 6 6.64 -22.03 4.85
N ILE A 7 7.22 -21.63 3.72
CA ILE A 7 6.46 -21.01 2.62
C ILE A 7 5.58 -22.03 1.87
N GLU A 8 6.06 -23.25 1.67
CA GLU A 8 5.29 -24.31 0.99
C GLU A 8 4.03 -24.70 1.75
N GLU A 9 4.07 -24.65 3.09
CA GLU A 9 2.93 -25.00 3.94
C GLU A 9 1.96 -23.84 4.19
N LEU A 10 2.32 -22.61 3.82
CA LEU A 10 1.42 -21.47 3.99
C LEU A 10 0.18 -21.64 3.08
N PRO A 11 -1.03 -21.33 3.58
CA PRO A 11 -2.25 -21.28 2.77
C PRO A 11 -2.26 -20.03 1.87
N LEU A 12 -1.22 -19.89 1.04
CA LEU A 12 -0.98 -18.80 0.12
C LEU A 12 -1.28 -19.27 -1.30
N TYR A 13 -2.24 -18.61 -1.95
CA TYR A 13 -2.64 -18.90 -3.32
C TYR A 13 -2.29 -17.71 -4.19
N ILE A 14 -1.37 -17.91 -5.14
CA ILE A 14 -0.94 -16.88 -6.08
C ILE A 14 -1.64 -17.12 -7.41
N ASP A 15 -2.25 -16.08 -7.95
CA ASP A 15 -2.82 -16.06 -9.29
C ASP A 15 -2.13 -14.95 -10.09
N ASP A 16 -1.29 -15.35 -11.04
CA ASP A 16 -0.49 -14.47 -11.90
C ASP A 16 -1.15 -14.25 -13.27
N THR A 17 -2.44 -14.60 -13.41
CA THR A 17 -3.17 -14.41 -14.68
C THR A 17 -3.11 -12.93 -15.10
N PRO A 18 -2.53 -12.61 -16.27
CA PRO A 18 -2.41 -11.23 -16.72
C PRO A 18 -3.78 -10.67 -17.10
N ALA A 19 -3.93 -9.34 -16.99
CA ALA A 19 -5.12 -8.61 -17.45
C ALA A 19 -6.44 -9.16 -16.87
N LEU A 20 -6.43 -9.55 -15.59
CA LEU A 20 -7.59 -10.14 -14.94
C LEU A 20 -8.74 -9.12 -14.83
N SER A 21 -9.91 -9.49 -15.34
CA SER A 21 -11.12 -8.69 -15.15
C SER A 21 -11.66 -8.81 -13.73
N ILE A 22 -12.38 -7.79 -13.26
CA ILE A 22 -13.01 -7.80 -11.93
C ILE A 22 -13.97 -9.00 -11.74
N THR A 23 -14.68 -9.41 -12.80
CA THR A 23 -15.55 -10.60 -12.80
C THR A 23 -14.74 -11.90 -12.71
N GLY A 24 -13.59 -11.94 -13.40
CA GLY A 24 -12.65 -13.06 -13.31
C GLY A 24 -12.08 -13.21 -11.90
N LEU A 25 -11.64 -12.11 -11.30
CA LEU A 25 -11.18 -12.05 -9.91
C LEU A 25 -12.26 -12.59 -8.96
N TYR A 26 -13.50 -12.12 -9.09
CA TYR A 26 -14.61 -12.56 -8.25
C TYR A 26 -14.86 -14.06 -8.35
N THR A 27 -14.87 -14.61 -9.57
CA THR A 27 -15.09 -16.04 -9.81
C THR A 27 -14.01 -16.89 -9.15
N ARG A 28 -12.74 -16.47 -9.26
CA ARG A 28 -11.59 -17.17 -8.70
C ARG A 28 -11.54 -17.07 -7.18
N ALA A 29 -11.70 -15.87 -6.62
CA ALA A 29 -11.74 -15.65 -5.18
C ALA A 29 -12.88 -16.43 -4.51
N ARG A 30 -14.06 -16.46 -5.12
CA ARG A 30 -15.19 -17.27 -4.64
C ARG A 30 -14.90 -18.77 -4.67
N ARG A 31 -14.23 -19.27 -5.71
CA ARG A 31 -13.80 -20.67 -5.79
C ARG A 31 -12.82 -21.00 -4.67
N LEU A 32 -11.82 -20.15 -4.44
CA LEU A 32 -10.84 -20.30 -3.37
C LEU A 32 -11.49 -20.23 -1.98
N ARG A 33 -12.44 -19.31 -1.75
CA ARG A 33 -13.21 -19.25 -0.50
C ARG A 33 -14.00 -20.54 -0.24
N ARG A 34 -14.59 -21.14 -1.28
CA ARG A 34 -15.34 -22.41 -1.14
C ARG A 34 -14.42 -23.60 -0.89
N LEU A 35 -13.27 -23.69 -1.56
CA LEU A 35 -12.38 -24.85 -1.48
C LEU A 35 -11.44 -24.80 -0.27
N HIS A 36 -10.98 -23.61 0.09
CA HIS A 36 -9.89 -23.41 1.04
C HIS A 36 -10.21 -22.38 2.14
N ASN A 37 -11.41 -21.81 2.15
CA ASN A 37 -11.85 -20.86 3.17
C ASN A 37 -10.90 -19.66 3.37
N ILE A 38 -10.38 -19.08 2.28
CA ILE A 38 -9.42 -17.96 2.34
C ILE A 38 -9.87 -16.82 3.26
N GLY A 39 -8.95 -16.22 4.00
CA GLY A 39 -9.24 -15.15 4.98
C GLY A 39 -8.91 -13.73 4.52
N LEU A 40 -8.20 -13.57 3.40
CA LEU A 40 -7.77 -12.28 2.85
C LEU A 40 -7.64 -12.40 1.33
N VAL A 41 -7.98 -11.33 0.63
CA VAL A 41 -7.65 -11.16 -0.80
C VAL A 41 -6.70 -9.97 -0.93
N VAL A 42 -5.57 -10.18 -1.60
CA VAL A 42 -4.61 -9.11 -1.93
C VAL A 42 -4.58 -8.92 -3.44
N VAL A 43 -4.67 -7.67 -3.89
CA VAL A 43 -4.58 -7.27 -5.31
C VAL A 43 -3.36 -6.38 -5.50
N ASP A 44 -2.38 -6.86 -6.26
CA ASP A 44 -1.18 -6.12 -6.65
C ASP A 44 -1.15 -5.95 -8.19
N TYR A 45 -1.53 -4.80 -8.74
CA TYR A 45 -2.13 -3.61 -8.13
C TYR A 45 -3.35 -3.18 -8.96
N LEU A 46 -4.23 -2.33 -8.42
CA LEU A 46 -5.54 -1.97 -9.00
C LEU A 46 -5.49 -1.64 -10.49
N GLN A 47 -4.43 -0.94 -10.89
CA GLN A 47 -4.28 -0.45 -12.25
C GLN A 47 -4.03 -1.56 -13.29
N LEU A 48 -3.74 -2.79 -12.87
CA LEU A 48 -3.61 -3.94 -13.78
C LEU A 48 -4.92 -4.70 -13.97
N LEU A 49 -5.94 -4.43 -13.15
CA LEU A 49 -7.27 -5.00 -13.34
C LEU A 49 -7.99 -4.32 -14.50
N GLN A 50 -8.84 -5.10 -15.17
CA GLN A 50 -9.70 -4.61 -16.24
C GLN A 50 -11.15 -4.47 -15.75
N GLY A 51 -11.79 -3.38 -16.16
CA GLY A 51 -13.23 -3.18 -16.01
C GLY A 51 -14.04 -4.24 -16.77
N ALA A 52 -15.35 -4.27 -16.52
CA ALA A 52 -16.23 -5.19 -17.23
C ALA A 52 -16.57 -4.69 -18.65
N SER A 53 -16.48 -3.37 -18.86
CA SER A 53 -16.80 -2.69 -20.10
C SER A 53 -15.54 -2.08 -20.74
N ARG A 54 -15.52 -2.00 -22.07
CA ARG A 54 -14.48 -1.25 -22.79
C ARG A 54 -14.78 0.24 -22.65
N THR A 55 -14.45 0.81 -21.50
CA THR A 55 -14.67 2.23 -21.18
C THR A 55 -13.56 3.08 -21.78
N GLU A 56 -13.92 4.23 -22.36
CA GLU A 56 -12.93 5.20 -22.86
C GLU A 56 -12.24 5.97 -21.72
N SER A 57 -12.92 6.07 -20.56
CA SER A 57 -12.44 6.80 -19.40
C SER A 57 -11.88 5.86 -18.35
N ARG A 58 -10.57 6.01 -18.08
CA ARG A 58 -9.88 5.27 -17.03
C ARG A 58 -10.48 5.49 -15.64
N VAL A 59 -10.98 6.70 -15.38
CA VAL A 59 -11.71 7.08 -14.16
C VAL A 59 -12.90 6.14 -13.93
N GLN A 60 -13.67 5.90 -14.98
CA GLN A 60 -14.85 5.05 -14.89
C GLN A 60 -14.46 3.59 -14.67
N GLU A 61 -13.40 3.14 -15.32
CA GLU A 61 -12.87 1.78 -15.14
C GLU A 61 -12.40 1.54 -13.69
N ILE A 62 -11.60 2.45 -13.12
CA ILE A 62 -11.16 2.36 -11.72
C ILE A 62 -12.36 2.42 -10.76
N SER A 63 -13.37 3.21 -11.08
CA SER A 63 -14.62 3.28 -10.35
C SER A 63 -15.39 1.95 -10.38
N GLU A 64 -15.43 1.26 -11.52
CA GLU A 64 -16.03 -0.08 -11.63
C GLU A 64 -15.24 -1.12 -10.83
N ILE A 65 -13.91 -1.08 -10.92
CA ILE A 65 -13.01 -2.00 -10.22
C ILE A 65 -13.19 -1.87 -8.70
N THR A 66 -13.11 -0.65 -8.16
CA THR A 66 -13.21 -0.40 -6.72
C THR A 66 -14.57 -0.79 -6.13
N ARG A 67 -15.68 -0.45 -6.80
CA ARG A 67 -17.01 -0.96 -6.43
C ARG A 67 -17.10 -2.48 -6.47
N GLY A 68 -16.53 -3.10 -7.50
CA GLY A 68 -16.47 -4.56 -7.63
C GLY A 68 -15.70 -5.22 -6.50
N LEU A 69 -14.57 -4.64 -6.08
CA LEU A 69 -13.78 -5.12 -4.94
C LEU A 69 -14.54 -4.96 -3.62
N LYS A 70 -15.26 -3.85 -3.43
CA LYS A 70 -16.11 -3.65 -2.25
C LYS A 70 -17.24 -4.67 -2.20
N ALA A 71 -17.87 -4.96 -3.34
CA ALA A 71 -18.90 -5.99 -3.46
C ALA A 71 -18.32 -7.40 -3.18
N LEU A 72 -17.12 -7.70 -3.68
CA LEU A 72 -16.39 -8.94 -3.41
C LEU A 72 -16.15 -9.12 -1.91
N ALA A 73 -15.61 -8.09 -1.24
CA ALA A 73 -15.34 -8.10 0.20
C ALA A 73 -16.60 -8.43 1.00
N LYS A 74 -17.72 -7.73 0.70
CA LYS A 74 -19.01 -7.97 1.37
C LYS A 74 -19.57 -9.36 1.09
N LYS A 75 -19.43 -9.86 -0.14
CA LYS A 75 -20.02 -11.14 -0.53
C LYS A 75 -19.28 -12.33 0.07
N LEU A 76 -17.96 -12.26 0.09
CA LEU A 76 -17.12 -13.34 0.63
C LEU A 76 -16.91 -13.22 2.14
N GLU A 77 -17.27 -12.07 2.72
CA GLU A 77 -17.03 -11.72 4.13
C GLU A 77 -15.54 -11.82 4.47
N VAL A 78 -14.69 -11.31 3.57
CA VAL A 78 -13.23 -11.27 3.74
C VAL A 78 -12.72 -9.85 3.47
N PRO A 79 -11.69 -9.39 4.20
CA PRO A 79 -10.96 -8.19 3.85
C PRO A 79 -10.37 -8.28 2.44
N VAL A 80 -10.38 -7.16 1.72
CA VAL A 80 -9.71 -7.01 0.43
C VAL A 80 -8.69 -5.89 0.58
N LEU A 81 -7.41 -6.22 0.45
CA LEU A 81 -6.31 -5.27 0.39
C LEU A 81 -5.94 -5.05 -1.07
N ALA A 82 -6.04 -3.82 -1.55
CA ALA A 82 -5.67 -3.48 -2.92
C ALA A 82 -4.55 -2.44 -2.91
N LEU A 83 -3.45 -2.75 -3.59
CA LEU A 83 -2.38 -1.80 -3.81
C LEU A 83 -2.77 -0.85 -4.94
N SER A 84 -2.43 0.43 -4.79
CA SER A 84 -2.68 1.45 -5.79
C SER A 84 -1.42 2.27 -6.00
N GLN A 85 -1.05 2.45 -7.26
CA GLN A 85 0.04 3.35 -7.62
C GLN A 85 -0.43 4.80 -7.60
N LEU A 86 0.34 5.67 -6.94
CA LEU A 86 0.05 7.10 -6.88
C LEU A 86 0.37 7.81 -8.21
N SER A 87 -0.28 8.94 -8.43
CA SER A 87 0.05 9.85 -9.53
C SER A 87 1.50 10.33 -9.40
N ARG A 88 2.24 10.37 -10.52
CA ARG A 88 3.57 11.00 -10.57
C ARG A 88 3.57 12.48 -10.21
N MET A 89 2.40 13.13 -10.14
CA MET A 89 2.28 14.52 -9.69
C MET A 89 2.73 14.73 -8.24
N VAL A 90 2.69 13.68 -7.39
CA VAL A 90 3.28 13.72 -6.05
C VAL A 90 4.75 14.15 -6.11
N GLU A 91 5.45 13.77 -7.19
CA GLU A 91 6.86 14.05 -7.39
C GLU A 91 7.18 15.48 -7.81
N GLN A 92 6.17 16.28 -8.15
CA GLN A 92 6.35 17.68 -8.53
C GLN A 92 6.13 18.64 -7.36
N ARG A 93 5.61 18.16 -6.23
CA ARG A 93 5.34 18.98 -5.04
C ARG A 93 6.60 19.13 -4.20
N ASP A 94 6.73 20.25 -3.49
CA ASP A 94 7.79 20.42 -2.49
C ASP A 94 7.62 19.41 -1.36
N ASN A 95 6.38 19.26 -0.88
CA ASN A 95 6.03 18.21 0.07
C ASN A 95 5.61 16.94 -0.69
N LYS A 96 6.52 15.96 -0.69
CA LYS A 96 6.35 14.63 -1.31
C LYS A 96 5.47 13.67 -0.50
N ARG A 97 4.91 14.13 0.61
CA ARG A 97 4.05 13.30 1.44
C ARG A 97 2.73 13.00 0.71
N PRO A 98 2.37 11.71 0.53
CA PRO A 98 1.15 11.33 -0.14
C PRO A 98 -0.11 11.84 0.55
N GLN A 99 -1.12 12.16 -0.25
CA GLN A 99 -2.45 12.57 0.18
C GLN A 99 -3.52 11.91 -0.68
N LEU A 100 -4.79 11.97 -0.25
CA LEU A 100 -5.91 11.33 -0.95
C LEU A 100 -6.03 11.74 -2.43
N SER A 101 -5.76 13.01 -2.74
CA SER A 101 -5.78 13.50 -4.12
C SER A 101 -4.68 12.93 -5.02
N ASP A 102 -3.65 12.28 -4.48
CA ASP A 102 -2.61 11.61 -5.27
C ASP A 102 -3.05 10.25 -5.81
N LEU A 103 -4.08 9.63 -5.22
CA LEU A 103 -4.78 8.52 -5.85
C LEU A 103 -5.45 9.11 -7.10
N ARG A 104 -4.90 8.83 -8.29
CA ARG A 104 -5.53 9.28 -9.53
C ARG A 104 -7.00 8.88 -9.49
N GLU A 105 -7.88 9.78 -9.91
CA GLU A 105 -9.31 9.44 -10.01
C GLU A 105 -9.92 9.16 -8.60
N SER A 106 -9.30 9.76 -7.56
CA SER A 106 -9.50 9.55 -6.11
C SER A 106 -10.93 9.61 -5.62
N GLY A 107 -11.82 10.36 -6.27
CA GLY A 107 -13.18 10.56 -5.77
C GLY A 107 -13.91 9.24 -5.47
N THR A 108 -13.78 8.25 -6.35
CA THR A 108 -14.46 6.96 -6.15
C THR A 108 -13.69 6.01 -5.24
N ILE A 109 -12.36 5.94 -5.37
CA ILE A 109 -11.52 5.12 -4.47
C ILE A 109 -11.72 5.58 -3.03
N GLU A 110 -11.65 6.90 -2.80
CA GLU A 110 -11.86 7.49 -1.50
C GLU A 110 -13.25 7.16 -0.99
N GLN A 111 -14.31 7.21 -1.78
CA GLN A 111 -15.67 6.89 -1.31
C GLN A 111 -15.84 5.40 -0.95
N ASP A 112 -15.34 4.50 -1.79
CA ASP A 112 -15.58 3.05 -1.69
C ASP A 112 -14.70 2.35 -0.65
N ALA A 113 -13.46 2.81 -0.47
CA ALA A 113 -12.51 2.22 0.48
C ALA A 113 -12.92 2.50 1.93
N ASP A 114 -12.83 1.50 2.81
CA ASP A 114 -13.03 1.73 4.25
C ASP A 114 -11.82 2.41 4.90
N ILE A 115 -10.63 2.03 4.45
CA ILE A 115 -9.34 2.51 4.95
C ILE A 115 -8.46 2.83 3.74
N VAL A 116 -7.75 3.96 3.79
CA VAL A 116 -6.69 4.31 2.83
C VAL A 116 -5.40 4.54 3.60
N MET A 117 -4.35 3.81 3.23
CA MET A 117 -3.02 3.93 3.81
C MET A 117 -2.01 4.29 2.73
N PHE A 118 -1.08 5.20 3.06
CA PHE A 118 0.06 5.52 2.21
C PHE A 118 1.35 5.08 2.88
N VAL A 119 2.31 4.64 2.07
CA VAL A 119 3.67 4.38 2.53
C VAL A 119 4.54 5.55 2.11
N TYR A 120 5.26 6.14 3.06
CA TYR A 120 6.17 7.26 2.81
C TYR A 120 7.54 7.00 3.41
N ARG A 121 8.60 7.31 2.66
CA ARG A 121 9.99 7.17 3.09
C ARG A 121 10.71 8.47 2.86
N GLU A 122 10.83 9.28 3.92
CA GLU A 122 11.48 10.60 3.83
C GLU A 122 12.92 10.48 3.35
N GLU A 123 13.65 9.48 3.85
CA GLU A 123 15.03 9.19 3.46
C GLU A 123 15.23 9.11 1.94
N TYR A 124 14.33 8.42 1.23
CA TYR A 124 14.39 8.28 -0.22
C TYR A 124 14.31 9.63 -0.95
N TYR A 125 13.50 10.56 -0.44
CA TYR A 125 13.36 11.89 -1.02
C TYR A 125 14.52 12.81 -0.67
N LEU A 126 15.07 12.69 0.54
CA LEU A 126 16.24 13.47 0.96
C LEU A 126 17.50 13.08 0.19
N GLU A 127 17.70 11.79 -0.10
CA GLU A 127 18.83 11.32 -0.92
C GLU A 127 18.87 12.00 -2.30
N GLN A 128 17.70 12.25 -2.90
CA GLN A 128 17.59 12.93 -4.20
C GLN A 128 17.80 14.44 -4.12
N GLN A 129 17.78 15.01 -2.92
CA GLN A 129 17.89 16.44 -2.65
C GLN A 129 19.21 16.81 -1.96
N LYS A 130 20.25 15.95 -2.03
CA LYS A 130 21.56 16.23 -1.44
C LYS A 130 22.10 17.56 -2.03
N PRO A 131 22.30 18.61 -1.21
CA PRO A 131 22.90 19.85 -1.66
C PRO A 131 24.42 19.69 -1.81
N ASP A 132 25.07 20.67 -2.44
CA ASP A 132 26.53 20.77 -2.46
C ASP A 132 27.08 20.89 -1.02
N GLU A 133 28.23 20.28 -0.75
CA GLU A 133 28.86 20.25 0.57
C GLU A 133 29.32 21.64 1.02
N SER A 134 29.54 22.57 0.07
CA SER A 134 29.85 23.97 0.37
C SER A 134 28.61 24.83 0.62
N SER A 135 27.40 24.28 0.54
CA SER A 135 26.16 25.04 0.72
C SER A 135 25.81 25.19 2.20
N ASP A 136 25.32 26.37 2.59
CA ASP A 136 24.75 26.62 3.93
C ASP A 136 23.57 25.69 4.29
N LYS A 137 23.03 24.96 3.32
CA LYS A 137 21.95 23.97 3.51
C LYS A 137 22.46 22.57 3.82
N PHE A 138 23.75 22.30 3.66
CA PHE A 138 24.33 20.97 3.81
C PHE A 138 24.16 20.42 5.23
N ASP A 139 24.53 21.21 6.25
CA ASP A 139 24.42 20.79 7.65
C ASP A 139 22.97 20.43 8.02
N LYS A 140 22.01 21.27 7.60
CA LYS A 140 20.57 21.01 7.81
C LYS A 140 20.08 19.76 7.10
N TRP A 141 20.62 19.49 5.91
CA TRP A 141 20.32 18.27 5.16
C TRP A 141 20.87 17.03 5.88
N VAL A 142 22.11 17.07 6.38
CA VAL A 142 22.72 15.98 7.15
C VAL A 142 21.89 15.66 8.40
N GLU A 143 21.52 16.66 9.19
CA GLU A 143 20.69 16.47 10.39
C GLU A 143 19.31 15.87 10.07
N ARG A 144 18.72 16.23 8.93
CA ARG A 144 17.43 15.70 8.50
C ARG A 144 17.57 14.28 7.97
N MET A 145 18.62 14.00 7.21
CA MET A 145 18.94 12.68 6.67
C MET A 145 19.18 11.67 7.79
N GLU A 146 19.98 12.00 8.80
CA GLU A 146 20.23 11.13 9.96
C GLU A 146 18.96 10.83 10.75
N ARG A 147 18.05 11.81 10.90
CA ARG A 147 16.75 11.58 11.54
C ARG A 147 15.81 10.70 10.73
N ALA A 148 15.86 10.76 9.40
CA ALA A 148 15.00 9.98 8.51
C ALA A 148 15.55 8.58 8.22
N ARG A 149 16.83 8.33 8.51
CA ARG A 149 17.56 7.12 8.12
C ARG A 149 16.91 5.85 8.65
N GLY A 150 16.62 4.90 7.76
CA GLY A 150 16.03 3.61 8.13
C GLY A 150 14.60 3.74 8.68
N LEU A 151 13.93 4.86 8.44
CA LEU A 151 12.54 5.06 8.84
C LEU A 151 11.60 5.04 7.64
N ALA A 152 10.38 4.59 7.90
CA ALA A 152 9.24 4.74 7.01
C ALA A 152 8.00 5.14 7.81
N GLU A 153 7.01 5.67 7.12
CA GLU A 153 5.71 6.01 7.68
C GLU A 153 4.61 5.24 6.94
N VAL A 154 3.65 4.73 7.71
CA VAL A 154 2.33 4.37 7.22
C VAL A 154 1.35 5.47 7.63
N ILE A 155 0.82 6.18 6.64
CA ILE A 155 -0.09 7.31 6.83
C ILE A 155 -1.50 6.81 6.58
N VAL A 156 -2.32 6.72 7.63
CA VAL A 156 -3.75 6.42 7.54
C VAL A 156 -4.46 7.69 7.08
N GLY A 157 -4.61 7.86 5.76
CA GLY A 157 -5.22 9.04 5.14
C GLY A 157 -6.75 9.04 5.23
N LYS A 158 -7.37 7.86 5.30
CA LYS A 158 -8.81 7.70 5.52
C LYS A 158 -9.06 6.50 6.44
N GLN A 159 -10.02 6.64 7.35
CA GLN A 159 -10.61 5.53 8.10
C GLN A 159 -12.10 5.80 8.38
N ARG A 160 -13.00 4.97 7.84
CA ARG A 160 -14.45 5.21 7.89
C ARG A 160 -15.05 5.19 9.30
N HIS A 161 -14.45 4.41 10.21
CA HIS A 161 -14.98 4.15 11.55
C HIS A 161 -13.93 4.35 12.65
N GLY A 162 -12.96 5.23 12.44
CA GLY A 162 -11.86 5.41 13.38
C GLY A 162 -10.96 6.59 13.02
N PRO A 163 -9.92 6.85 13.83
CA PRO A 163 -9.03 7.97 13.61
C PRO A 163 -8.14 7.76 12.38
N THR A 164 -7.73 8.87 11.78
CA THR A 164 -6.58 8.95 10.88
C THR A 164 -5.31 9.19 11.71
N GLY A 165 -4.14 8.98 11.12
CA GLY A 165 -2.89 9.11 11.86
C GLY A 165 -1.69 8.66 11.04
N THR A 166 -0.52 8.73 11.66
CA THR A 166 0.74 8.26 11.06
C THR A 166 1.40 7.30 12.03
N VAL A 167 1.76 6.14 11.54
CA VAL A 167 2.51 5.12 12.28
C VAL A 167 3.93 5.10 11.72
N GLN A 168 4.92 5.26 12.59
CA GLN A 168 6.32 5.15 12.21
C GLN A 168 6.77 3.69 12.25
N LEU A 169 7.49 3.28 11.21
CA LEU A 169 8.06 1.96 11.04
C LEU A 169 9.58 2.07 10.84
N SER A 170 10.28 0.98 11.11
CA SER A 170 11.66 0.80 10.70
C SER A 170 11.71 0.16 9.31
N PHE A 171 12.60 0.64 8.44
CA PHE A 171 12.77 0.17 7.07
C PHE A 171 14.22 -0.22 6.78
N THR A 172 14.41 -1.46 6.35
CA THR A 172 15.72 -2.00 5.91
C THR A 172 15.78 -2.04 4.39
N LYS A 173 16.60 -1.16 3.78
CA LYS A 173 16.68 -1.00 2.32
C LYS A 173 17.17 -2.25 1.60
N GLU A 174 18.10 -2.96 2.21
CA GLU A 174 18.82 -4.11 1.63
C GLU A 174 17.88 -5.30 1.39
N THR A 175 16.77 -5.37 2.12
CA THR A 175 15.78 -6.45 2.01
C THR A 175 14.37 -5.95 1.76
N THR A 176 14.19 -4.65 1.49
CA THR A 176 12.88 -3.99 1.29
C THR A 176 11.88 -4.36 2.38
N ARG A 177 12.33 -4.31 3.64
CA ARG A 177 11.57 -4.84 4.79
C ARG A 177 11.11 -3.73 5.70
N PHE A 178 9.81 -3.73 5.99
CA PHE A 178 9.21 -2.93 7.04
C PHE A 178 9.13 -3.78 8.32
N THR A 179 9.44 -3.16 9.46
CA THR A 179 9.37 -3.79 10.78
C THR A 179 8.74 -2.82 11.76
N ASP A 180 8.10 -3.35 12.78
CA ASP A 180 7.61 -2.55 13.89
C ASP A 180 8.78 -1.76 14.48
N ARG A 181 8.60 -0.45 14.60
CA ARG A 181 9.56 0.37 15.31
C ARG A 181 9.41 0.01 16.78
N ALA A 182 10.47 -0.52 17.40
CA ALA A 182 10.49 -0.71 18.85
C ALA A 182 10.14 0.63 19.52
N SER A 183 8.98 0.71 20.16
CA SER A 183 8.69 1.83 21.05
C SER A 183 9.59 1.70 22.26
N PRO A 184 10.24 2.77 22.75
CA PRO A 184 10.88 2.74 24.06
C PRO A 184 9.93 2.30 25.20
N GLU A 185 8.61 2.41 24.99
CA GLU A 185 7.56 1.99 25.94
C GLU A 185 7.19 0.50 25.85
N TYR A 186 7.73 -0.25 24.89
CA TYR A 186 7.45 -1.68 24.73
C TYR A 186 8.74 -2.46 24.47
N LEU A 187 9.62 -2.48 25.48
CA LEU A 187 10.61 -3.55 25.59
C LEU A 187 9.90 -4.76 26.18
N PRO A 188 9.80 -5.91 25.49
CA PRO A 188 9.34 -7.13 26.13
C PRO A 188 10.25 -7.44 27.32
N GLU A 189 9.65 -7.72 28.47
CA GLU A 189 10.36 -8.13 29.68
C GLU A 189 11.33 -9.27 29.31
N PRO A 190 12.61 -9.17 29.69
CA PRO A 190 13.55 -10.25 29.45
C PRO A 190 13.08 -11.50 30.19
N HIS A 191 12.82 -12.57 29.43
CA HIS A 191 12.59 -13.91 29.96
C HIS A 191 13.84 -14.45 30.68
#